data_AF-A0A258S9F3-F1
#
_entry.id   AF-A0A258S9F3-F1
#
_cell.length_a   1.000
_cell.length_b   1.000
_cell.length_c   1.000
_cell.angle_alpha   90.00
_cell.angle_beta   90.00
_cell.angle_gamma   90.00
#
_symmetry.space_group_name_H-M   'P 1'
#
loop_
_entity.id
_entity.type
_entity.pdbx_description
1 polymer ?
#
loop_
_entity_poly.entity_id
_entity_poly.type
_entity_poly.pdbx_seq_one_letter_code
_entity_poly.pdbx_strand_id
1 'polypeptide(L)' 'MRIALLLLVTTPALAAHAGRATPRTAPELSDVALFVMAAAGVWVVRRAMRARFAKTRSGQAKD' A
#
# COMPACT_ATOMS: atom_id res chain seq x y z
N MET A 1 -2.85 -14.34 12.57
CA MET A 1 -2.82 -13.84 11.17
C MET A 1 -3.95 -14.35 10.29
N ARG A 2 -4.32 -15.65 10.32
CA ARG A 2 -5.36 -16.22 9.44
C ARG A 2 -6.74 -15.54 9.59
N ILE A 3 -7.15 -15.21 10.82
CA ILE A 3 -8.44 -14.57 11.11
C ILE A 3 -8.50 -13.14 10.55
N ALA A 4 -7.40 -12.37 10.66
CA ALA A 4 -7.31 -11.02 10.10
C ALA A 4 -7.36 -11.03 8.57
N LEU A 5 -6.74 -12.03 7.94
CA LEU A 5 -6.82 -12.26 6.50
C LEU A 5 -8.24 -12.62 6.05
N LEU A 6 -8.96 -13.45 6.80
CA LEU A 6 -10.36 -13.78 6.50
C LEU A 6 -11.27 -12.57 6.64
N LEU A 7 -11.10 -11.75 7.68
CA LEU A 7 -11.85 -10.50 7.86
C LEU A 7 -11.59 -9.49 6.74
N LEU A 8 -10.36 -9.41 6.23
CA LEU A 8 -10.02 -8.48 5.14
C LEU A 8 -10.66 -8.88 3.79
N VAL A 9 -10.94 -10.17 3.57
CA VAL A 9 -11.52 -10.69 2.33
C VAL A 9 -13.05 -10.66 2.35
N THR A 10 -13.68 -10.76 3.53
CA THR A 10 -15.16 -10.80 3.64
C THR A 10 -15.81 -9.41 3.76
N THR A 11 -15.06 -8.37 4.10
CA THR A 11 -15.56 -6.99 4.23
C THR A 11 -16.20 -6.38 2.97
N PRO A 12 -15.69 -6.56 1.73
CA PRO A 12 -16.34 -5.95 0.56
C PRO A 12 -17.71 -6.57 0.25
N ALA A 13 -17.97 -7.80 0.66
CA ALA A 13 -19.27 -8.46 0.45
C ALA A 13 -20.41 -7.88 1.30
N LEU A 14 -20.09 -7.15 2.39
CA LEU A 14 -21.08 -6.47 3.23
C LEU A 14 -21.30 -4.99 2.85
N ALA A 15 -20.55 -4.46 1.88
CA ALA A 15 -20.69 -3.08 1.46
C ALA A 15 -21.95 -2.91 0.59
N ALA A 16 -23.08 -2.58 1.23
CA ALA A 16 -24.31 -2.22 0.52
C ALA A 16 -24.09 -0.91 -0.26
N HIS A 17 -23.94 -0.99 -1.59
CA HIS A 17 -23.74 0.16 -2.45
C HIS A 17 -25.10 0.76 -2.85
N ALA A 18 -25.40 1.97 -2.37
CA ALA A 18 -26.56 2.72 -2.83
C ALA A 18 -26.28 3.23 -4.25
N GLY A 19 -26.82 2.57 -5.28
CA GLY A 19 -26.56 2.82 -6.71
C GLY A 19 -27.04 4.17 -7.25
N ARG A 20 -26.72 5.28 -6.57
CA ARG A 20 -26.91 6.64 -7.07
C ARG A 20 -25.62 7.10 -7.72
N ALA A 21 -25.68 7.41 -9.01
CA ALA A 21 -24.57 8.05 -9.71
C ALA A 21 -24.36 9.46 -9.14
N THR A 22 -23.35 9.63 -8.29
CA THR A 22 -22.92 10.94 -7.81
C THR A 22 -21.94 11.56 -8.81
N PRO A 23 -22.18 12.79 -9.30
CA PRO A 23 -21.24 13.46 -10.17
C PRO A 23 -19.91 13.71 -9.43
N ARG A 24 -18.78 13.33 -10.04
CA ARG A 24 -17.43 13.55 -9.47
C ARG A 24 -17.04 15.02 -9.61
N THR A 25 -16.89 15.72 -8.48
CA THR A 25 -16.48 17.13 -8.43
C THR A 25 -15.02 17.31 -7.96
N ALA A 26 -14.42 16.29 -7.35
CA ALA A 26 -13.06 16.30 -6.82
C ALA A 26 -12.52 14.85 -6.71
N PRO A 27 -11.19 14.66 -6.48
CA PRO A 27 -10.64 13.36 -6.12
C PRO A 27 -11.34 12.82 -4.87
N GLU A 28 -11.84 11.59 -4.94
CA GLU A 28 -12.50 10.99 -3.79
C GLU A 28 -11.48 10.60 -2.70
N LEU A 29 -11.94 10.46 -1.45
CA LEU A 29 -11.11 9.93 -0.37
C LEU A 29 -10.50 8.57 -0.73
N SER A 30 -11.22 7.76 -1.51
CA SER A 30 -10.75 6.50 -2.09
C SER A 30 -9.53 6.69 -2.98
N ASP A 31 -9.52 7.71 -3.82
CA ASP A 31 -8.41 8.00 -4.75
C ASP A 31 -7.15 8.40 -3.96
N VAL A 32 -7.33 9.19 -2.89
CA VAL A 32 -6.23 9.55 -1.97
C VAL A 32 -5.69 8.32 -1.24
N ALA A 33 -6.57 7.44 -0.76
CA ALA A 33 -6.17 6.20 -0.10
C ALA A 33 -5.36 5.29 -1.04
N LEU A 34 -5.80 5.14 -2.29
CA LEU A 34 -5.07 4.39 -3.32
C LEU A 34 -3.69 4.99 -3.60
N PHE A 35 -3.60 6.33 -3.71
CA PHE A 35 -2.33 7.03 -3.90
C PHE A 35 -1.35 6.79 -2.73
N VAL A 36 -1.83 6.91 -1.49
CA VAL A 36 -1.01 6.70 -0.28
C VAL A 36 -0.54 5.25 -0.18
N MET A 37 -1.42 4.28 -0.46
CA MET A 37 -1.04 2.87 -0.48
C MET A 37 0.04 2.57 -1.52
N ALA A 38 -0.10 3.11 -2.73
CA ALA A 38 0.92 2.95 -3.77
C ALA A 38 2.27 3.58 -3.35
N ALA A 39 2.24 4.81 -2.82
CA ALA A 39 3.43 5.51 -2.35
C ALA A 39 4.13 4.75 -1.21
N ALA A 40 3.36 4.20 -0.27
CA ALA A 40 3.88 3.36 0.82
C ALA A 40 4.56 2.10 0.27
N GLY A 41 3.96 1.42 -0.70
CA GLY A 41 4.55 0.25 -1.36
C GLY A 41 5.91 0.58 -2.00
N VAL A 42 5.97 1.65 -2.79
CA VAL A 42 7.23 2.10 -3.42
C VAL A 42 8.28 2.47 -2.36
N TRP A 43 7.88 3.15 -1.29
CA TRP A 43 8.78 3.52 -0.19
C TRP A 43 9.38 2.30 0.51
N VAL A 44 8.57 1.27 0.80
CA VAL A 44 9.04 0.02 1.42
C VAL A 44 10.04 -0.69 0.53
N VAL A 45 9.74 -0.86 -0.77
CA VAL A 45 10.65 -1.50 -1.72
C VAL A 45 11.96 -0.73 -1.81
N ARG A 46 11.90 0.60 -1.94
CA ARG A 46 13.07 1.46 -1.97
C ARG A 46 13.89 1.36 -0.68
N ARG A 47 13.24 1.32 0.48
CA ARG A 47 13.89 1.14 1.79
C ARG A 47 14.61 -0.19 1.87
N ALA A 48 13.98 -1.28 1.43
CA ALA A 48 14.57 -2.62 1.41
C ALA A 48 15.77 -2.70 0.47
N MET A 49 15.66 -2.14 -0.75
CA MET A 49 16.78 -2.06 -1.70
C MET A 49 17.95 -1.25 -1.13
N ARG A 50 17.69 -0.07 -0.56
CA ARG A 50 18.74 0.75 0.07
C ARG A 50 19.43 0.04 1.23
N ALA A 51 18.69 -0.68 2.07
CA ALA A 51 19.27 -1.46 3.16
C ALA A 51 20.20 -2.56 2.64
N ARG A 52 19.85 -3.20 1.51
CA ARG A 52 20.68 -4.21 0.86
C ARG A 52 21.98 -3.61 0.29
N PHE A 53 21.90 -2.47 -0.39
CA PHE A 53 23.07 -1.80 -0.97
C PHE A 53 24.01 -1.17 0.07
N ALA A 54 23.48 -0.72 1.21
CA ALA A 54 24.31 -0.26 2.32
C ALA A 54 25.20 -1.39 2.87
N LYS A 55 24.68 -2.63 2.91
CA LYS A 55 25.40 -3.80 3.40
C LYS A 55 26.52 -4.26 2.45
N THR A 56 26.32 -4.15 1.14
CA THR A 56 27.39 -4.43 0.16
C THR A 56 28.50 -3.38 0.21
N ARG A 57 28.16 -2.09 0.35
CA ARG A 57 29.17 -1.02 0.46
C ARG A 57 30.03 -1.14 1.73
N SER A 58 29.47 -1.58 2.86
CA SER A 58 30.26 -1.80 4.08
C SER A 58 31.18 -3.02 4.02
N GLY A 59 30.88 -4.01 3.16
CA GLY A 59 31.78 -5.15 2.91
C GLY A 59 32.98 -4.75 2.06
N GLN A 60 32.74 -4.00 0.97
CA GLN A 60 33.80 -3.54 0.06
C GLN A 60 34.76 -2.52 0.69
N ALA A 61 34.34 -1.76 1.70
CA ALA A 61 35.19 -0.77 2.37
C ALA A 61 36.14 -1.39 3.42
N LYS A 62 36.07 -2.71 3.64
CA LYS A 62 36.86 -3.43 4.65
C LYS A 62 37.89 -4.39 4.04
N ASP A 63 37.90 -4.51 2.72
CA ASP A 63 38.94 -5.16 1.91
C ASP A 63 39.92 -4.10 1.39
#